data_AF-Q1YP31-F1
#
_entry.id   AF-Q1YP31-F1
#
_cell.length_a   1.000
_cell.length_b   1.000
_cell.length_c   1.000
_cell.angle_alpha   90.00
_cell.angle_beta   90.00
_cell.angle_gamma   90.00
#
_symmetry.space_group_name_H-M   'P 1'
#
loop_
_entity.id
_entity.type
_entity.pdbx_description
1 polymer ?
#
loop_
_entity_poly.entity_id
_entity_poly.type
_entity_poly.pdbx_seq_one_letter_code
_entity_poly.pdbx_strand_id
1 'polypeptide(L)'
;MIQLNSNKLKQAEANFLSRYPGGFADPEMVKIGKRHPMEKMTTMAHDCFTARARKNIGQYAEDMAKIVGRSSMVSMFEKPKFRDFVKRLAPGEQSFMVQAMHDLLHTDNQQGGFEALVELLKTEKLAKWSLISIFPLPCADR
;
A
#
# COMPACT_ATOMS: atom_id res chain seq x y z
N MET A 1 -15.67 13.51 1.55
CA MET A 1 -15.04 13.65 0.23
C MET A 1 -13.80 14.50 0.38
N ILE A 2 -12.62 14.02 -0.03
CA ILE A 2 -11.39 14.83 -0.04
C ILE A 2 -11.49 15.79 -1.22
N GLN A 3 -11.56 17.10 -0.96
CA GLN A 3 -11.58 18.12 -2.00
C GLN A 3 -10.14 18.56 -2.31
N LEU A 4 -9.63 18.20 -3.47
CA LEU A 4 -8.28 18.58 -3.91
C LEU A 4 -8.24 20.05 -4.36
N ASN A 5 -7.13 20.72 -4.10
CA ASN A 5 -6.93 22.11 -4.52
C ASN A 5 -6.43 22.17 -5.97
N SER A 6 -7.32 22.52 -6.90
CA SER A 6 -7.03 22.54 -8.34
C SER A 6 -5.86 23.46 -8.74
N ASN A 7 -5.67 24.58 -8.04
CA ASN A 7 -4.56 25.49 -8.33
C ASN A 7 -3.21 24.87 -7.97
N LYS A 8 -3.13 24.19 -6.82
CA LYS A 8 -1.92 23.46 -6.41
C LYS A 8 -1.61 22.30 -7.35
N LEU A 9 -2.63 21.60 -7.84
CA LEU A 9 -2.44 20.51 -8.81
C LEU A 9 -1.85 21.02 -10.13
N LYS A 10 -2.44 22.09 -10.70
CA LYS A 10 -1.92 22.71 -11.93
C LYS A 10 -0.50 23.24 -11.77
N GLN A 11 -0.18 23.79 -10.60
CA GLN A 11 1.18 24.23 -10.31
C GLN A 11 2.17 23.06 -10.24
N ALA A 12 1.78 21.95 -9.60
CA ALA A 12 2.61 20.75 -9.55
C ALA A 12 2.83 20.15 -10.95
N GLU A 13 1.80 20.12 -11.79
CA GLU A 13 1.87 19.69 -13.19
C GLU A 13 2.83 20.58 -14.00
N ALA A 14 2.69 21.90 -13.92
CA ALA A 14 3.57 22.83 -14.63
C ALA A 14 5.03 22.68 -14.19
N ASN A 15 5.27 22.53 -12.88
CA ASN A 15 6.61 22.28 -12.35
C ASN A 15 7.17 20.94 -12.84
N PHE A 16 6.35 19.89 -12.88
CA PHE A 16 6.74 18.57 -13.39
C PHE A 16 7.11 18.63 -14.87
N LEU A 17 6.26 19.21 -15.72
CA LEU A 17 6.48 19.30 -17.17
C LEU A 17 7.61 20.25 -17.54
N SER A 18 7.89 21.28 -16.74
CA SER A 18 9.06 22.15 -16.96
C SER A 18 10.38 21.40 -16.78
N ARG A 19 10.42 20.42 -15.87
CA ARG A 19 11.59 19.58 -15.60
C ARG A 19 11.65 18.36 -16.52
N TYR A 20 10.51 17.78 -16.86
CA TYR A 20 10.38 16.59 -17.70
C TYR A 20 9.41 16.90 -18.84
N PRO A 21 9.88 17.52 -19.94
CA PRO A 21 9.01 17.92 -21.05
C PRO A 21 8.28 16.75 -21.71
N GLY A 22 8.87 15.54 -21.70
CA GLY A 22 8.24 14.31 -22.15
C GLY A 22 7.28 13.67 -21.13
N GLY A 23 7.03 14.33 -19.99
CA GLY A 23 6.25 13.80 -18.88
C GLY A 23 6.84 12.48 -18.35
N PHE A 24 5.99 11.47 -18.17
CA PHE A 24 6.44 10.14 -17.75
C PHE A 24 7.20 9.37 -18.83
N ALA A 25 7.10 9.77 -20.10
CA ALA A 25 7.87 9.21 -21.20
C ALA A 25 9.26 9.86 -21.34
N ASP A 26 9.56 10.88 -20.54
CA ASP A 26 10.87 11.52 -20.51
C ASP A 26 11.97 10.49 -20.18
N PRO A 27 13.12 10.49 -20.90
CA PRO A 27 14.18 9.52 -20.67
C PRO A 27 14.69 9.43 -19.22
N GLU A 28 14.69 10.55 -18.48
CA GLU A 28 15.04 10.53 -17.06
C GLU A 28 13.96 9.86 -16.20
N MET A 29 12.69 10.17 -16.47
CA MET A 29 11.55 9.56 -15.77
C MET A 29 11.46 8.05 -16.04
N VAL A 30 11.75 7.59 -17.26
CA VAL A 30 11.82 6.17 -17.59
C VAL A 30 12.93 5.46 -16.80
N LYS A 31 14.10 6.10 -16.63
CA LYS A 31 15.19 5.54 -15.81
C LYS A 31 14.79 5.43 -14.34
N ILE A 32 14.07 6.42 -13.81
CA ILE A 32 13.53 6.40 -12.44
C ILE A 32 12.48 5.29 -12.31
N GLY A 33 11.55 5.19 -13.25
CA GLY A 33 10.49 4.17 -13.26
C GLY A 33 11.03 2.74 -13.24
N LYS A 34 12.16 2.46 -13.90
CA LYS A 34 12.82 1.15 -13.83
C LYS A 34 13.25 0.74 -12.42
N ARG A 35 13.50 1.69 -11.50
CA ARG A 35 13.85 1.41 -10.10
C ARG A 35 12.63 1.07 -9.25
N HIS A 36 11.44 1.41 -9.72
CA HIS A 36 10.18 1.23 -9.02
C HIS A 36 9.21 0.46 -9.92
N PRO A 37 9.23 -0.89 -9.88
CA PRO A 37 8.40 -1.72 -10.76
C PRO A 37 6.93 -1.68 -10.32
N MET A 38 6.28 -0.53 -10.51
CA MET A 38 4.94 -0.23 -10.01
C MET A 38 3.89 -1.20 -10.54
N GLU A 39 3.88 -1.45 -11.85
CA GLU A 39 2.96 -2.40 -12.48
C GLU A 39 3.07 -3.79 -11.84
N LYS A 40 4.30 -4.31 -11.73
CA LYS A 40 4.54 -5.61 -11.08
C LYS A 40 4.06 -5.64 -9.63
N MET A 41 4.25 -4.56 -8.88
CA MET A 41 3.79 -4.47 -7.49
C MET A 41 2.27 -4.40 -7.40
N THR A 42 1.62 -3.65 -8.29
CA THR A 42 0.17 -3.53 -8.38
C THR A 42 -0.47 -4.87 -8.75
N THR A 43 0.00 -5.54 -9.80
CA THR A 43 -0.48 -6.87 -10.19
C THR A 43 -0.33 -7.87 -9.05
N MET A 44 0.85 -7.92 -8.42
CA MET A 44 1.10 -8.81 -7.29
C MET A 44 0.14 -8.54 -6.12
N ALA A 45 -0.16 -7.28 -5.82
CA ALA A 45 -1.10 -6.94 -4.75
C ALA A 45 -2.54 -7.34 -5.09
N HIS A 46 -3.00 -7.14 -6.34
CA HIS A 46 -4.32 -7.61 -6.78
C HIS A 46 -4.46 -9.13 -6.68
N ASP A 47 -3.43 -9.87 -7.09
CA ASP A 47 -3.43 -11.34 -7.02
C ASP A 47 -3.45 -11.85 -5.56
N CYS A 48 -2.63 -11.24 -4.70
CA CYS A 48 -2.53 -11.61 -3.30
C CYS A 48 -3.79 -11.24 -2.48
N PHE A 49 -4.43 -10.11 -2.78
CA PHE A 49 -5.50 -9.56 -1.95
C PHE A 49 -6.86 -9.58 -2.65
N THR A 50 -7.22 -10.69 -3.29
CA THR A 50 -8.61 -10.89 -3.75
C THR A 50 -9.57 -11.00 -2.56
N ALA A 51 -10.86 -10.69 -2.76
CA ALA A 51 -11.88 -10.86 -1.71
C ALA A 51 -11.96 -12.30 -1.15
N ARG A 52 -11.61 -13.30 -1.98
CA ARG A 52 -11.57 -14.72 -1.57
C ARG A 52 -10.32 -15.09 -0.76
N ALA A 53 -9.21 -14.38 -0.94
CA ALA A 53 -7.93 -14.68 -0.30
C ALA A 53 -8.01 -14.62 1.24
N ARG A 54 -8.92 -13.80 1.81
CA ARG A 54 -9.10 -13.68 3.27
C ARG A 54 -9.40 -15.01 3.97
N LYS A 55 -9.93 -16.00 3.25
CA LYS A 55 -10.25 -17.34 3.79
C LYS A 55 -9.00 -18.08 4.27
N ASN A 56 -7.83 -17.78 3.71
CA ASN A 56 -6.55 -18.31 4.16
C ASN A 56 -5.77 -17.19 4.88
N ILE A 57 -6.04 -17.07 6.18
CA ILE A 57 -5.50 -15.99 7.04
C ILE A 57 -3.97 -16.01 7.07
N GLY A 58 -3.38 -17.20 7.18
CA GLY A 58 -1.92 -17.36 7.22
C GLY A 58 -1.26 -16.86 5.93
N GLN A 59 -1.73 -17.34 4.78
CA GLN A 59 -1.19 -16.93 3.47
C GLN A 59 -1.40 -15.43 3.24
N TYR A 60 -2.57 -14.89 3.59
CA TYR A 60 -2.88 -13.48 3.41
C TYR A 60 -1.92 -12.59 4.21
N ALA A 61 -1.66 -12.93 5.47
CA ALA A 61 -0.71 -12.21 6.31
C ALA A 61 0.73 -12.33 5.77
N GLU A 62 1.14 -13.51 5.30
CA GLU A 62 2.43 -13.68 4.63
C GLU A 62 2.56 -12.84 3.37
N ASP A 63 1.49 -12.74 2.58
CA ASP A 63 1.44 -11.91 1.40
C ASP A 63 1.55 -10.42 1.74
N MET A 64 0.94 -9.96 2.85
CA MET A 64 1.17 -8.60 3.36
C MET A 64 2.66 -8.35 3.64
N ALA A 65 3.33 -9.26 4.34
CA ALA A 65 4.77 -9.14 4.61
C ALA A 65 5.61 -9.17 3.32
N LYS A 66 5.21 -9.98 2.34
CA LYS A 66 5.84 -10.08 1.02
C LYS A 66 5.71 -8.80 0.20
N ILE A 67 4.53 -8.17 0.15
CA ILE A 67 4.31 -6.87 -0.51
C ILE A 67 5.20 -5.81 0.12
N VAL A 68 5.17 -5.68 1.45
CA VAL A 68 6.00 -4.72 2.19
C VAL A 68 7.49 -4.96 1.92
N GLY A 69 7.94 -6.23 1.94
CA GLY A 69 9.33 -6.60 1.68
C GLY A 69 9.81 -6.21 0.27
N ARG A 70 8.95 -6.36 -0.74
CA ARG A 70 9.26 -6.07 -2.15
C ARG A 70 9.08 -4.60 -2.53
N SER A 71 8.37 -3.81 -1.71
CA SER A 71 8.17 -2.39 -1.97
C SER A 71 9.47 -1.60 -1.96
N SER A 72 9.69 -0.81 -3.01
CA SER A 72 10.78 0.17 -3.07
C SER A 72 10.47 1.47 -2.31
N MET A 73 9.20 1.68 -1.93
CA MET A 73 8.73 2.88 -1.20
C MET A 73 8.78 2.72 0.32
N VAL A 74 9.02 1.49 0.82
CA VAL A 74 9.17 1.19 2.25
C VAL A 74 10.66 1.14 2.59
N SER A 75 11.02 1.77 3.71
CA SER A 75 12.41 1.79 4.19
C SER A 75 12.93 0.38 4.49
N MET A 76 14.20 0.10 4.16
CA MET A 76 14.86 -1.18 4.48
C MET A 76 14.83 -1.51 5.98
N PHE A 77 14.72 -0.52 6.87
CA PHE A 77 14.63 -0.73 8.32
C PHE A 77 13.23 -1.11 8.80
N GLU A 78 12.20 -0.79 8.01
CA GLU A 78 10.79 -1.07 8.35
C GLU A 78 10.39 -2.48 7.93
N LYS A 79 10.95 -2.98 6.83
CA LYS A 79 10.58 -4.29 6.27
C LYS A 79 10.82 -5.46 7.24
N PRO A 80 12.00 -5.61 7.88
CA PRO A 80 12.21 -6.71 8.82
C PRO A 80 11.27 -6.59 10.03
N LYS A 81 11.06 -5.36 10.54
CA LYS A 81 10.18 -5.12 11.68
C LYS A 81 8.74 -5.49 11.37
N PHE A 82 8.23 -5.12 10.19
CA PHE A 82 6.88 -5.47 9.76
C PHE A 82 6.74 -6.99 9.56
N ARG A 83 7.71 -7.63 8.90
CA ARG A 83 7.73 -9.10 8.74
C ARG A 83 7.69 -9.81 10.08
N ASP A 84 8.53 -9.38 11.02
CA ASP A 84 8.66 -10.03 12.33
C ASP A 84 7.43 -9.74 13.22
N PHE A 85 6.82 -8.57 13.06
CA PHE A 85 5.52 -8.24 13.63
C PHE A 85 4.44 -9.21 13.17
N VAL A 86 4.26 -9.36 11.85
CA VAL A 86 3.26 -10.26 11.26
C VAL A 86 3.43 -11.70 11.75
N LYS A 87 4.68 -12.18 11.86
CA LYS A 87 4.98 -13.54 12.34
C LYS A 87 4.68 -13.77 13.83
N ARG A 88 4.69 -12.71 14.63
CA ARG A 88 4.48 -12.78 16.08
C ARG A 88 3.00 -12.69 16.47
N LEU A 89 2.15 -12.17 15.58
CA LEU A 89 0.72 -12.01 15.86
C LEU A 89 0.09 -13.33 16.30
N ALA A 90 -0.69 -13.29 17.38
CA ALA A 90 -1.51 -14.42 17.78
C ALA A 90 -2.56 -14.70 16.68
N PRO A 91 -3.11 -15.94 16.57
CA PRO A 91 -4.08 -16.27 15.53
C PRO A 91 -5.30 -15.32 15.47
N GLY A 92 -5.76 -14.83 16.63
CA GLY A 92 -6.84 -13.83 16.71
C GLY A 92 -6.43 -12.47 16.14
N GLU A 93 -5.23 -11.99 16.44
CA GLU A 93 -4.72 -10.72 15.93
C GLU A 93 -4.39 -10.79 14.44
N GLN A 94 -3.90 -11.95 13.97
CA GLN A 94 -3.68 -12.19 12.56
C GLN A 94 -5.01 -12.18 11.79
N SER A 95 -6.04 -12.80 12.36
CA SER A 95 -7.40 -12.76 11.80
C SER A 95 -7.94 -11.32 11.75
N PHE A 96 -7.74 -10.54 12.82
CA PHE A 96 -8.12 -9.14 12.88
C PHE A 96 -7.39 -8.30 11.81
N MET A 97 -6.08 -8.49 11.64
CA MET A 97 -5.29 -7.81 10.62
C MET A 97 -5.81 -8.09 9.20
N VAL A 98 -6.08 -9.37 8.90
CA VAL A 98 -6.62 -9.78 7.59
C VAL A 98 -8.02 -9.20 7.37
N GLN A 99 -8.85 -9.14 8.41
CA GLN A 99 -10.18 -8.54 8.33
C GLN A 99 -10.10 -7.03 8.10
N ALA A 100 -9.27 -6.30 8.85
CA ALA A 100 -9.05 -4.87 8.66
C ALA A 100 -8.56 -4.56 7.25
N MET A 101 -7.64 -5.37 6.74
CA MET A 101 -7.12 -5.25 5.39
C MET A 101 -8.18 -5.56 4.32
N HIS A 102 -9.03 -6.56 4.55
CA HIS A 102 -10.15 -6.86 3.67
C HIS A 102 -11.17 -5.73 3.66
N ASP A 103 -11.50 -5.14 4.82
CA ASP A 103 -12.48 -4.07 4.91
C ASP A 103 -11.99 -2.79 4.23
N LEU A 104 -10.68 -2.51 4.34
CA LEU A 104 -9.99 -1.44 3.61
C LEU A 104 -10.13 -1.58 2.09
N LEU A 105 -10.05 -2.81 1.57
CA LEU A 105 -10.01 -3.06 0.12
C LEU A 105 -11.38 -3.39 -0.49
N HIS A 106 -12.21 -4.20 0.16
CA HIS A 106 -13.33 -4.87 -0.53
C HIS A 106 -14.71 -4.50 0.02
N THR A 107 -14.79 -3.58 0.98
CA THR A 107 -16.06 -3.24 1.63
C THR A 107 -16.30 -1.74 1.61
N ASP A 108 -17.55 -1.34 1.88
CA ASP A 108 -17.91 0.07 2.07
C ASP A 108 -17.33 0.66 3.36
N ASN A 109 -16.85 -0.19 4.29
CA ASN A 109 -16.22 0.22 5.55
C ASN A 109 -14.70 0.45 5.39
N GLN A 110 -14.28 1.11 4.31
CA GLN A 110 -12.87 1.35 4.03
C GLN A 110 -12.18 2.16 5.13
N GLN A 111 -12.89 3.16 5.68
CA GLN A 111 -12.37 3.98 6.78
C GLN A 111 -12.16 3.14 8.04
N GLY A 112 -13.11 2.29 8.42
CA GLY A 112 -12.97 1.41 9.58
C GLY A 112 -11.82 0.41 9.40
N GLY A 113 -11.66 -0.17 8.20
CA GLY A 113 -10.52 -1.02 7.88
C GLY A 113 -9.18 -0.31 7.99
N PHE A 114 -9.09 0.93 7.49
CA PHE A 114 -7.91 1.78 7.63
C PHE A 114 -7.57 2.07 9.11
N GLU A 115 -8.56 2.54 9.88
CA GLU A 115 -8.38 2.89 11.29
C GLU A 115 -7.96 1.66 12.12
N ALA A 116 -8.61 0.51 11.90
CA ALA A 116 -8.26 -0.75 12.55
C ALA A 116 -6.81 -1.17 12.24
N LEU A 117 -6.38 -1.05 10.98
CA LEU A 117 -5.00 -1.36 10.58
C LEU A 117 -4.00 -0.40 11.23
N VAL A 118 -4.33 0.90 11.29
CA VAL A 118 -3.50 1.92 11.95
C VAL A 118 -3.36 1.63 13.44
N GLU A 119 -4.45 1.35 14.15
CA GLU A 119 -4.43 1.02 15.57
C GLU A 119 -3.59 -0.23 15.85
N LEU A 120 -3.75 -1.27 15.02
CA LEU A 120 -2.92 -2.47 15.13
C LEU A 120 -1.43 -2.15 14.95
N LEU A 121 -1.05 -1.36 13.94
CA LEU A 121 0.35 -0.99 13.69
C LEU A 121 0.93 -0.03 14.73
N LYS A 122 0.10 0.75 15.44
CA LYS A 122 0.54 1.65 16.51
C LYS A 122 1.13 0.89 17.69
N THR A 123 0.65 -0.31 17.97
CA THR A 123 1.13 -1.17 19.08
C THR A 123 2.66 -1.36 19.05
N GLU A 124 3.25 -1.41 17.85
CA GLU A 124 4.68 -1.65 17.62
C GLU A 124 5.40 -0.43 17.01
N LYS A 125 4.77 0.75 17.03
CA LYS A 125 5.29 1.98 16.40
C LYS A 125 5.58 1.81 14.90
N LEU A 126 4.77 0.98 14.22
CA LEU A 126 4.83 0.70 12.79
C LEU A 126 3.77 1.46 11.98
N ALA A 127 2.93 2.28 12.62
CA ALA A 127 1.90 3.08 11.98
C ALA A 127 2.49 4.28 11.20
N LYS A 128 3.21 3.97 10.12
CA LYS A 128 3.85 4.94 9.24
C LYS A 128 3.15 4.96 7.90
N TRP A 129 3.09 6.14 7.29
CA TRP A 129 2.41 6.33 6.02
C TRP A 129 2.95 5.43 4.91
N SER A 130 4.27 5.21 4.87
CA SER A 130 4.94 4.30 3.92
C SER A 130 4.41 2.87 3.96
N LEU A 131 4.07 2.36 5.15
CA LEU A 131 3.55 1.01 5.35
C LEU A 131 2.06 0.89 5.08
N ILE A 132 1.30 1.96 5.30
CA ILE A 132 -0.17 1.93 5.12
C ILE A 132 -0.53 2.16 3.64
N SER A 133 0.13 3.11 2.99
CA SER A 133 -0.14 3.50 1.59
C SER A 133 0.42 2.54 0.54
N ILE A 134 1.21 1.54 0.94
CA ILE A 134 1.81 0.60 -0.01
C ILE A 134 0.80 -0.39 -0.58
N PHE A 135 -0.26 -0.65 0.17
CA PHE A 135 -1.31 -1.51 -0.31
C PHE A 135 -2.18 -0.71 -1.26
N PRO A 136 -2.26 -1.09 -2.53
CA PRO A 136 -3.11 -0.37 -3.47
C PRO A 136 -4.53 -0.46 -2.93
N LEU A 137 -5.08 0.69 -2.56
CA LEU A 137 -6.52 0.84 -2.48
C LEU A 137 -7.06 0.36 -3.83
N PRO A 138 -8.18 -0.36 -3.88
CA PRO A 138 -8.78 -0.70 -5.15
C PRO A 138 -8.91 0.61 -5.90
N CYS A 139 -8.30 0.67 -7.08
CA CYS A 139 -8.77 1.62 -8.06
C CYS A 139 -10.26 1.33 -8.12
N ALA A 140 -11.09 2.29 -7.73
CA ALA A 140 -12.52 2.12 -7.81
C ALA A 140 -12.79 1.74 -9.27
N ASP A 141 -13.12 0.48 -9.52
CA ASP A 141 -13.83 0.08 -10.73
C ASP A 141 -15.19 0.80 -10.62
N ARG A 142 -15.19 2.05 -11.05
CA ARG A 142 -16.35 2.92 -11.25
C ARG A 142 -16.24 3.54 -12.63
#